data_AF-A0AAD7YVE7-F1
#
_entry.id   AF-A0AAD7YVE7-F1
#
_cell.length_a   1.000
_cell.length_b   1.000
_cell.length_c   1.000
_cell.angle_alpha   90.00
_cell.angle_beta   90.00
_cell.angle_gamma   90.00
#
_symmetry.space_group_name_H-M   'P 1'
#
loop_
_entity.id
_entity.type
_entity.pdbx_description
1 polymer ?
#
loop_
_entity_poly.entity_id
_entity_poly.type
_entity_poly.pdbx_seq_one_letter_code
_entity_poly.pdbx_strand_id
1 'polypeptide(L)'
;MYNFFGISYYLHAKNSESDFDYPLNVDIKSIVKDFLTGRQVTVTPINYYPYKFLTNSGKCSNTNNLDLFIVVKSAMDHFGHRNAIRKTYGRDIAIGRTVKTLFFLGIDEESKSDLQKEIDKEVAKYKDIIQMDFIDSYFNNTVKTMMSFRWLFEHCADADYYLFTDDDMYISVHNLLEYVHDREATRIPYIKYYRRADPSFGPKDDYLFAGYVFKAAPQRFKTDNNWRVPFEEYPWDKSPGHSGHITTCAFVVSNKAMKDMYVASLFVKHFRFDDIYLAIVAKKLGITPTHCPDFHFHKKLFSYVPYQTVIASHGYGNHEELVRVWDEMND
;
A
#
# COMPACT_ATOMS: atom_id res chain seq x y z
N MET A 1 33.02 24.04 10.88
CA MET A 1 33.62 22.69 10.96
C MET A 1 32.73 21.64 11.67
N TYR A 2 31.44 21.93 11.93
CA TYR A 2 30.49 20.98 12.56
C TYR A 2 29.48 20.33 11.58
N ASN A 3 29.45 20.76 10.31
CA ASN A 3 28.56 20.22 9.27
C ASN A 3 29.09 18.95 8.58
N PHE A 4 30.24 18.42 8.99
CA PHE A 4 30.93 17.33 8.28
C PHE A 4 30.60 15.91 8.79
N PHE A 5 29.96 15.77 9.96
CA PHE A 5 29.64 14.45 10.53
C PHE A 5 28.14 14.23 10.79
N GLY A 6 27.29 15.19 10.41
CA GLY A 6 25.84 15.14 10.55
C GLY A 6 25.28 14.86 11.95
N ILE A 7 26.09 14.97 12.99
CA ILE A 7 25.67 15.01 14.40
C ILE A 7 24.83 16.27 14.68
N SER A 8 25.12 17.39 14.01
CA SER A 8 24.32 18.62 14.12
C SER A 8 22.88 18.44 13.64
N TYR A 9 22.62 17.53 12.69
CA TYR A 9 21.26 17.26 12.22
C TYR A 9 20.37 16.64 13.29
N TYR A 10 20.93 15.79 14.17
CA TYR A 10 20.18 15.24 15.30
C TYR A 10 19.90 16.29 16.39
N LEU A 11 20.78 17.28 16.54
CA LEU A 11 20.61 18.37 17.51
C LEU A 11 19.52 19.37 17.11
N HIS A 12 19.19 19.46 15.81
CA HIS A 12 18.19 20.39 15.28
C HIS A 12 16.89 19.72 14.83
N ALA A 13 16.83 18.39 14.85
CA ALA A 13 15.63 17.66 14.46
C ALA A 13 14.47 17.91 15.43
N LYS A 14 13.29 18.18 14.85
CA LYS A 14 12.05 18.26 15.61
C LYS A 14 11.68 16.88 16.14
N ASN A 15 11.10 16.81 17.33
CA ASN A 15 10.58 15.57 17.86
C ASN A 15 9.32 15.17 17.07
N SER A 16 9.36 13.99 16.46
CA SER A 16 8.26 13.44 15.66
C SER A 16 6.96 13.17 16.44
N GLU A 17 6.95 13.19 17.77
CA GLU A 17 5.75 13.04 18.60
C GLU A 17 5.17 14.35 19.07
N SER A 18 5.97 15.16 19.78
CA SER A 18 5.49 16.39 20.39
C SER A 18 5.30 17.52 19.39
N ASP A 19 6.11 17.54 18.33
CA ASP A 19 6.27 18.69 17.45
C ASP A 19 5.95 18.36 15.98
N PHE A 20 5.02 17.43 15.74
CA PHE A 20 4.64 17.01 14.38
C PHE A 20 3.69 17.99 13.69
N ASP A 21 4.25 19.07 13.13
CA ASP A 21 3.54 20.14 12.42
C ASP A 21 3.59 20.00 10.88
N TYR A 22 3.20 18.83 10.35
CA TYR A 22 3.22 18.60 8.90
C TYR A 22 2.04 19.29 8.17
N PRO A 23 2.25 20.04 7.07
CA PRO A 23 1.17 20.78 6.40
C PRO A 23 0.06 19.89 5.81
N LEU A 24 -1.20 20.32 5.79
CA LEU A 24 -1.77 21.46 6.53
C LEU A 24 -1.96 21.13 8.01
N ASN A 25 -1.54 22.00 8.92
CA ASN A 25 -1.75 21.75 10.36
C ASN A 25 -3.18 22.12 10.79
N VAL A 26 -4.14 21.26 10.43
CA VAL A 26 -5.58 21.39 10.70
C VAL A 26 -6.11 20.08 11.28
N ASP A 27 -7.32 20.10 11.85
CA ASP A 27 -8.00 18.89 12.32
C ASP A 27 -8.46 18.02 11.12
N ILE A 28 -7.53 17.20 10.63
CA ILE A 28 -7.77 16.28 9.51
C ILE A 28 -8.89 15.28 9.83
N LYS A 29 -9.02 14.83 11.08
CA LYS A 29 -10.07 13.88 11.48
C LYS A 29 -11.46 14.50 11.32
N SER A 30 -11.64 15.74 11.77
CA SER A 30 -12.90 16.46 11.58
C SER A 30 -13.20 16.69 10.10
N ILE A 31 -12.21 17.15 9.32
CA ILE A 31 -12.36 17.40 7.89
C ILE A 31 -12.80 16.14 7.14
N VAL A 32 -12.15 15.00 7.40
CA VAL A 32 -12.49 13.71 6.78
C VAL A 32 -13.90 13.28 7.15
N LYS A 33 -14.28 13.41 8.43
CA LYS A 33 -15.65 13.10 8.88
C LYS A 33 -16.68 13.98 8.18
N ASP A 34 -16.45 15.29 8.11
CA ASP A 34 -17.38 16.21 7.46
C ASP A 34 -17.48 15.93 5.96
N PHE A 35 -16.35 15.69 5.27
CA PHE A 35 -16.32 15.32 3.86
C PHE A 35 -17.12 14.04 3.58
N LEU A 36 -16.85 12.95 4.31
CA LEU A 36 -17.51 11.66 4.12
C LEU A 36 -19.00 11.67 4.49
N THR A 37 -19.43 12.60 5.36
CA THR A 37 -20.84 12.78 5.72
C THR A 37 -21.57 13.82 4.87
N GLY A 38 -20.92 14.36 3.83
CA GLY A 38 -21.51 15.35 2.92
C GLY A 38 -21.71 16.73 3.56
N ARG A 39 -21.05 17.01 4.68
CA ARG A 39 -21.07 18.33 5.32
C ARG A 39 -20.09 19.27 4.61
N GLN A 40 -20.33 20.56 4.75
CA GLN A 40 -19.47 21.58 4.16
C GLN A 40 -18.08 21.56 4.80
N VAL A 41 -17.05 21.33 4.00
CA VAL A 41 -15.65 21.47 4.40
C VAL A 41 -15.18 22.88 4.06
N THR A 42 -14.71 23.63 5.06
CA THR A 42 -14.26 25.03 4.91
C THR A 42 -12.80 25.15 4.49
N VAL A 43 -12.02 24.09 4.68
CA VAL A 43 -10.60 24.02 4.31
C VAL A 43 -10.49 23.54 2.87
N THR A 44 -9.67 24.22 2.06
CA THR A 44 -9.41 23.81 0.67
C THR A 44 -8.37 22.68 0.63
N PRO A 45 -8.56 21.63 -0.19
CA PRO A 45 -7.53 20.65 -0.48
C PRO A 45 -6.22 21.30 -0.97
N ILE A 46 -5.08 20.75 -0.52
CA ILE A 46 -3.76 21.24 -0.95
C ILE A 46 -3.08 20.34 -1.96
N ASN A 47 -3.50 19.09 -2.07
CA ASN A 47 -3.05 18.22 -3.13
C ASN A 47 -4.11 18.14 -4.22
N TYR A 48 -3.64 18.26 -5.44
CA TYR A 48 -4.43 18.05 -6.63
C TYR A 48 -3.66 17.10 -7.53
N TYR A 49 -4.27 15.96 -7.84
CA TYR A 49 -3.74 14.96 -8.77
C TYR A 49 -4.53 15.11 -10.09
N PRO A 50 -4.07 15.97 -11.04
CA PRO A 50 -4.80 16.32 -12.27
C PRO A 50 -4.88 15.17 -13.28
N TYR A 51 -4.68 13.94 -12.83
CA TYR A 51 -4.57 12.77 -13.68
C TYR A 51 -5.93 12.11 -13.90
N LYS A 52 -6.14 11.59 -15.09
CA LYS A 52 -7.32 10.86 -15.56
C LYS A 52 -7.05 9.36 -15.59
N PHE A 53 -8.12 8.60 -15.43
CA PHE A 53 -8.13 7.17 -15.75
C PHE A 53 -8.34 7.00 -17.26
N LEU A 54 -7.31 6.51 -17.95
CA LEU A 54 -7.35 6.22 -19.40
C LEU A 54 -8.13 4.93 -19.69
N THR A 55 -8.10 4.00 -18.74
CA THR A 55 -8.87 2.76 -18.78
C THR A 55 -9.67 2.62 -17.49
N ASN A 56 -10.73 1.83 -17.53
CA ASN A 56 -11.52 1.49 -16.36
C ASN A 56 -11.89 0.00 -16.38
N SER A 57 -12.31 -0.55 -15.24
CA SER A 57 -12.70 -1.94 -15.11
C SER A 57 -14.05 -2.08 -14.42
N GLY A 58 -14.91 -2.92 -14.99
CA GLY A 58 -16.19 -3.31 -14.38
C GLY A 58 -16.06 -4.41 -13.33
N LYS A 59 -14.85 -4.82 -12.92
CA LYS A 59 -14.64 -5.94 -11.98
C LYS A 59 -15.32 -5.74 -10.61
N CYS A 60 -15.54 -4.50 -10.18
CA CYS A 60 -16.31 -4.21 -8.97
C CYS A 60 -17.80 -3.94 -9.23
N SER A 61 -18.22 -3.80 -10.49
CA SER A 61 -19.62 -3.58 -10.82
C SER A 61 -20.42 -4.85 -10.53
N ASN A 62 -21.45 -4.74 -9.68
CA ASN A 62 -22.33 -5.85 -9.28
C ASN A 62 -21.68 -6.95 -8.42
N THR A 63 -20.58 -6.67 -7.75
CA THR A 63 -20.00 -7.61 -6.77
C THR A 63 -20.59 -7.33 -5.40
N ASN A 64 -21.48 -8.22 -4.93
CA ASN A 64 -21.95 -8.19 -3.55
C ASN A 64 -20.93 -8.92 -2.66
N ASN A 65 -20.62 -8.36 -1.49
CA ASN A 65 -19.73 -8.97 -0.49
C ASN A 65 -18.33 -9.26 -1.06
N LEU A 66 -17.56 -8.21 -1.29
CA LEU A 66 -16.18 -8.29 -1.73
C LEU A 66 -15.24 -8.34 -0.52
N ASP A 67 -14.74 -9.52 -0.14
CA ASP A 67 -13.89 -9.67 1.05
C ASP A 67 -12.54 -8.97 0.88
N LEU A 68 -11.93 -9.06 -0.31
CA LEU A 68 -10.60 -8.50 -0.57
C LEU A 68 -10.49 -7.93 -2.00
N PHE A 69 -10.01 -6.70 -2.09
CA PHE A 69 -9.54 -6.13 -3.35
C PHE A 69 -8.01 -5.99 -3.34
N ILE A 70 -7.35 -6.56 -4.35
CA ILE A 70 -5.90 -6.52 -4.54
C ILE A 70 -5.56 -5.48 -5.60
N VAL A 71 -4.86 -4.44 -5.16
CA VAL A 71 -4.25 -3.38 -5.97
C VAL A 71 -2.80 -3.77 -6.23
N VAL A 72 -2.48 -4.09 -7.48
CA VAL A 72 -1.10 -4.38 -7.89
C VAL A 72 -0.51 -3.17 -8.61
N LYS A 73 0.47 -2.51 -8.00
CA LYS A 73 1.29 -1.48 -8.65
C LYS A 73 2.28 -2.19 -9.59
N SER A 74 2.16 -1.97 -10.90
CA SER A 74 3.01 -2.62 -11.91
C SER A 74 3.63 -1.59 -12.85
N ALA A 75 4.78 -1.91 -13.42
CA ALA A 75 5.41 -1.12 -14.49
C ALA A 75 4.89 -1.54 -15.87
N MET A 76 4.94 -0.66 -16.87
CA MET A 76 4.38 -0.95 -18.20
C MET A 76 4.98 -2.21 -18.85
N ASP A 77 6.29 -2.36 -18.82
CA ASP A 77 7.03 -3.48 -19.41
C ASP A 77 6.94 -4.80 -18.61
N HIS A 78 6.33 -4.80 -17.42
CA HIS A 78 6.19 -5.98 -16.55
C HIS A 78 5.06 -6.95 -16.96
N PHE A 79 4.89 -7.22 -18.26
CA PHE A 79 3.87 -8.17 -18.77
C PHE A 79 4.00 -9.57 -18.15
N GLY A 80 5.24 -10.05 -17.99
CA GLY A 80 5.53 -11.35 -17.39
C GLY A 80 5.08 -11.45 -15.94
N HIS A 81 5.34 -10.41 -15.13
CA HIS A 81 4.88 -10.32 -13.74
C HIS A 81 3.36 -10.32 -13.66
N ARG A 82 2.68 -9.45 -14.43
CA ARG A 82 1.21 -9.41 -14.45
C ARG A 82 0.61 -10.76 -14.84
N ASN A 83 1.18 -11.44 -15.84
CA ASN A 83 0.74 -12.77 -16.24
C ASN A 83 0.97 -13.84 -15.16
N ALA A 84 2.11 -13.82 -14.47
CA ALA A 84 2.38 -14.70 -13.33
C ALA A 84 1.39 -14.46 -12.18
N ILE A 85 1.09 -13.21 -11.86
CA ILE A 85 0.11 -12.84 -10.83
C ILE A 85 -1.29 -13.35 -11.20
N ARG A 86 -1.74 -13.17 -12.45
CA ARG A 86 -3.02 -13.74 -12.94
C ARG A 86 -3.09 -15.26 -12.80
N LYS A 87 -1.96 -15.95 -12.95
CA LYS A 87 -1.85 -17.41 -12.80
C LYS A 87 -1.77 -17.86 -11.33
N THR A 88 -1.45 -16.97 -10.40
CA THR A 88 -1.17 -17.31 -9.00
C THR A 88 -2.19 -16.64 -8.06
N TYR A 89 -1.75 -15.71 -7.21
CA TYR A 89 -2.56 -15.08 -6.17
C TYR A 89 -3.56 -14.04 -6.71
N GLY A 90 -3.41 -13.61 -7.96
CA GLY A 90 -4.31 -12.63 -8.58
C GLY A 90 -5.64 -13.22 -9.09
N ARG A 91 -5.90 -14.51 -8.85
CA ARG A 91 -7.16 -15.16 -9.24
C ARG A 91 -8.34 -14.59 -8.46
N ASP A 92 -9.47 -14.38 -9.15
CA ASP A 92 -10.69 -13.74 -8.62
C ASP A 92 -11.47 -14.59 -7.57
N ILE A 93 -10.91 -15.70 -7.07
CA ILE A 93 -11.56 -16.61 -6.10
C ILE A 93 -10.53 -17.12 -5.10
N ALA A 94 -10.84 -16.95 -3.81
CA ALA A 94 -10.31 -17.77 -2.72
C ALA A 94 -11.46 -18.62 -2.14
N ILE A 95 -11.16 -19.77 -1.53
CA ILE A 95 -12.17 -20.75 -1.09
C ILE A 95 -13.31 -20.07 -0.29
N GLY A 96 -14.49 -19.93 -0.91
CA GLY A 96 -15.68 -19.34 -0.31
C GLY A 96 -15.63 -17.81 -0.08
N ARG A 97 -14.66 -17.11 -0.67
CA ARG A 97 -14.41 -15.67 -0.50
C ARG A 97 -14.27 -14.98 -1.85
N THR A 98 -14.83 -13.78 -1.95
CA THR A 98 -14.78 -12.98 -3.16
C THR A 98 -13.52 -12.13 -3.16
N VAL A 99 -12.65 -12.35 -4.14
CA VAL A 99 -11.41 -11.58 -4.29
C VAL A 99 -11.39 -10.96 -5.68
N LYS A 100 -10.93 -9.71 -5.78
CA LYS A 100 -10.75 -9.04 -7.08
C LYS A 100 -9.36 -8.46 -7.16
N THR A 101 -8.74 -8.58 -8.33
CA THR A 101 -7.39 -8.04 -8.58
C THR A 101 -7.42 -7.13 -9.79
N LEU A 102 -6.82 -5.94 -9.66
CA LEU A 102 -6.51 -5.02 -10.76
C LEU A 102 -5.06 -4.56 -10.70
N PHE A 103 -4.49 -4.30 -11.87
CA PHE A 103 -3.17 -3.73 -12.05
C PHE A 103 -3.26 -2.23 -12.32
N PHE A 104 -2.39 -1.45 -11.68
CA PHE A 104 -2.36 0.01 -11.76
C PHE A 104 -1.05 0.46 -12.38
N LEU A 105 -1.15 1.16 -13.51
CA LEU A 105 -0.01 1.55 -14.35
C LEU A 105 -0.09 3.03 -14.71
N GLY A 106 1.07 3.66 -14.88
CA GLY A 106 1.15 4.96 -15.54
C GLY A 106 1.21 4.82 -17.07
N ILE A 107 1.71 5.88 -17.70
CA ILE A 107 2.10 5.92 -19.10
C ILE A 107 3.61 6.12 -19.20
N ASP A 108 4.17 5.91 -20.37
CA ASP A 108 5.52 6.32 -20.68
C ASP A 108 5.54 7.79 -21.10
N GLU A 109 6.73 8.34 -21.30
CA GLU A 109 6.88 9.71 -21.79
C GLU A 109 6.40 9.85 -23.25
N GLU A 110 6.46 8.77 -24.02
CA GLU A 110 6.13 8.74 -25.44
C GLU A 110 4.72 8.22 -25.71
N SER A 111 3.76 9.13 -25.87
CA SER A 111 2.32 8.86 -26.10
C SER A 111 1.91 7.86 -27.23
N LYS A 112 2.85 7.30 -28.00
CA LYS A 112 2.62 6.33 -29.09
C LYS A 112 3.74 5.29 -29.24
N SER A 113 4.43 4.96 -28.16
CA SER A 113 5.45 3.93 -28.18
C SER A 113 4.87 2.57 -28.60
N ASP A 114 5.73 1.67 -29.08
CA ASP A 114 5.34 0.28 -29.32
C ASP A 114 4.94 -0.42 -28.01
N LEU A 115 5.49 0.01 -26.88
CA LEU A 115 5.12 -0.47 -25.55
C LEU A 115 3.65 -0.15 -25.23
N GLN A 116 3.19 1.08 -25.48
CA GLN A 116 1.79 1.44 -25.27
C GLN A 116 0.83 0.62 -26.15
N LYS A 117 1.21 0.31 -27.39
CA LYS A 117 0.39 -0.56 -28.26
C LYS A 117 0.25 -1.98 -27.69
N GLU A 118 1.30 -2.52 -27.06
CA GLU A 118 1.21 -3.82 -26.39
C GLU A 118 0.38 -3.74 -25.10
N ILE A 119 0.45 -2.63 -24.35
CA ILE A 119 -0.45 -2.37 -23.21
C ILE A 119 -1.91 -2.31 -23.66
N ASP A 120 -2.22 -1.60 -24.75
CA ASP A 120 -3.59 -1.51 -25.27
C ASP A 120 -4.16 -2.89 -25.61
N LYS A 121 -3.34 -3.78 -26.19
CA LYS A 121 -3.71 -5.18 -26.44
C LYS A 121 -3.95 -5.95 -25.13
N GLU A 122 -3.11 -5.76 -24.13
CA GLU A 122 -3.27 -6.40 -22.81
C GLU A 122 -4.55 -5.93 -22.11
N VAL A 123 -4.81 -4.61 -22.09
CA VAL A 123 -6.03 -3.98 -21.56
C VAL A 123 -7.25 -4.57 -22.23
N ALA A 124 -7.28 -4.63 -23.57
CA ALA A 124 -8.41 -5.16 -24.33
C ALA A 124 -8.64 -6.65 -24.03
N LYS A 125 -7.57 -7.42 -23.82
CA LYS A 125 -7.62 -8.85 -23.57
C LYS A 125 -8.12 -9.20 -22.16
N TYR A 126 -7.53 -8.60 -21.12
CA TYR A 126 -7.75 -9.03 -19.74
C TYR A 126 -8.70 -8.12 -18.95
N LYS A 127 -8.90 -6.86 -19.37
CA LYS A 127 -9.82 -5.88 -18.76
C LYS A 127 -9.56 -5.66 -17.26
N ASP A 128 -8.33 -5.86 -16.83
CA ASP A 128 -7.90 -5.82 -15.43
C ASP A 128 -6.79 -4.78 -15.17
N ILE A 129 -6.61 -3.84 -16.10
CA ILE A 129 -5.64 -2.75 -16.01
C ILE A 129 -6.39 -1.42 -15.86
N ILE A 130 -6.01 -0.66 -14.83
CA ILE A 130 -6.31 0.76 -14.67
C ILE A 130 -5.06 1.55 -15.03
N GLN A 131 -5.07 2.14 -16.22
CA GLN A 131 -4.00 3.00 -16.71
C GLN A 131 -4.34 4.46 -16.40
N MET A 132 -3.36 5.21 -15.90
CA MET A 132 -3.49 6.59 -15.46
C MET A 132 -2.51 7.47 -16.24
N ASP A 133 -2.92 8.68 -16.62
CA ASP A 133 -2.15 9.59 -17.48
C ASP A 133 -1.00 10.34 -16.78
N PHE A 134 -0.20 9.63 -15.99
CA PHE A 134 1.05 10.14 -15.40
C PHE A 134 2.25 9.31 -15.82
N ILE A 135 3.42 9.93 -15.95
CA ILE A 135 4.65 9.24 -16.32
C ILE A 135 5.02 8.23 -15.22
N ASP A 136 5.09 6.97 -15.59
CA ASP A 136 5.42 5.87 -14.70
C ASP A 136 6.93 5.90 -14.38
N SER A 137 7.26 6.44 -13.21
CA SER A 137 8.63 6.53 -12.73
C SER A 137 8.68 6.25 -11.23
N TYR A 138 9.86 5.84 -10.76
CA TYR A 138 10.08 5.47 -9.37
C TYR A 138 9.62 6.57 -8.37
N PHE A 139 9.93 7.84 -8.63
CA PHE A 139 9.53 8.95 -7.76
C PHE A 139 8.06 9.37 -7.91
N ASN A 140 7.36 8.87 -8.93
CA ASN A 140 5.92 9.04 -9.09
C ASN A 140 5.11 7.90 -8.44
N ASN A 141 5.74 6.98 -7.70
CA ASN A 141 5.01 5.93 -6.98
C ASN A 141 3.99 6.46 -5.97
N THR A 142 4.23 7.63 -5.37
CA THR A 142 3.22 8.28 -4.53
C THR A 142 2.00 8.73 -5.33
N VAL A 143 2.20 9.23 -6.55
CA VAL A 143 1.10 9.55 -7.48
C VAL A 143 0.34 8.28 -7.85
N LYS A 144 1.05 7.21 -8.25
CA LYS A 144 0.45 5.90 -8.57
C LYS A 144 -0.40 5.38 -7.41
N THR A 145 0.16 5.41 -6.20
CA THR A 145 -0.52 4.98 -4.97
C THR A 145 -1.79 5.79 -4.74
N MET A 146 -1.71 7.12 -4.77
CA MET A 146 -2.88 7.96 -4.47
C MET A 146 -3.95 7.95 -5.55
N MET A 147 -3.55 7.80 -6.81
CA MET A 147 -4.49 7.55 -7.90
C MET A 147 -5.16 6.17 -7.78
N SER A 148 -4.47 5.17 -7.24
CA SER A 148 -5.07 3.87 -6.93
C SER A 148 -6.11 3.97 -5.81
N PHE A 149 -5.79 4.68 -4.71
CA PHE A 149 -6.78 5.00 -3.66
C PHE A 149 -7.99 5.76 -4.21
N ARG A 150 -7.75 6.75 -5.08
CA ARG A 150 -8.83 7.50 -5.75
C ARG A 150 -9.74 6.58 -6.56
N TRP A 151 -9.17 5.69 -7.37
CA TRP A 151 -9.96 4.77 -8.17
C TRP A 151 -10.84 3.87 -7.30
N LEU A 152 -10.28 3.33 -6.21
CA LEU A 152 -11.05 2.53 -5.25
C LEU A 152 -12.17 3.35 -4.61
N PHE A 153 -11.88 4.58 -4.18
CA PHE A 153 -12.88 5.46 -3.58
C PHE A 153 -14.03 5.80 -4.55
N GLU A 154 -13.72 6.04 -5.82
CA GLU A 154 -14.71 6.43 -6.85
C GLU A 154 -15.46 5.24 -7.46
N HIS A 155 -14.86 4.04 -7.50
CA HIS A 155 -15.37 2.91 -8.30
C HIS A 155 -15.49 1.57 -7.56
N CYS A 156 -14.86 1.41 -6.39
CA CYS A 156 -14.83 0.13 -5.67
C CYS A 156 -14.69 0.30 -4.15
N ALA A 157 -15.57 1.10 -3.56
CA ALA A 157 -15.47 1.53 -2.17
C ALA A 157 -16.12 0.58 -1.15
N ASP A 158 -16.54 -0.62 -1.57
CA ASP A 158 -17.35 -1.53 -0.75
C ASP A 158 -16.64 -2.86 -0.41
N ALA A 159 -15.34 -2.99 -0.69
CA ALA A 159 -14.58 -4.16 -0.24
C ALA A 159 -14.29 -4.09 1.26
N ASP A 160 -14.31 -5.22 1.98
CA ASP A 160 -14.00 -5.24 3.41
C ASP A 160 -12.54 -4.83 3.66
N TYR A 161 -11.62 -5.35 2.83
CA TYR A 161 -10.19 -5.09 2.90
C TYR A 161 -9.59 -4.80 1.52
N TYR A 162 -8.52 -4.01 1.53
CA TYR A 162 -7.73 -3.68 0.34
C TYR A 162 -6.27 -4.04 0.59
N LEU A 163 -5.70 -4.91 -0.25
CA LEU A 163 -4.27 -5.19 -0.28
C LEU A 163 -3.65 -4.33 -1.37
N PHE A 164 -2.66 -3.52 -1.01
CA PHE A 164 -1.78 -2.87 -1.96
C PHE A 164 -0.47 -3.63 -2.00
N THR A 165 0.02 -3.95 -3.20
CA THR A 165 1.25 -4.71 -3.40
C THR A 165 1.98 -4.26 -4.66
N ASP A 166 3.30 -4.40 -4.66
CA ASP A 166 4.11 -4.33 -5.88
C ASP A 166 4.00 -5.66 -6.64
N ASP A 167 4.44 -5.68 -7.92
CA ASP A 167 4.29 -6.82 -8.82
C ASP A 167 5.41 -7.88 -8.73
N ASP A 168 6.38 -7.68 -7.84
CA ASP A 168 7.49 -8.58 -7.52
C ASP A 168 7.33 -9.23 -6.12
N MET A 169 6.09 -9.42 -5.70
CA MET A 169 5.71 -10.01 -4.42
C MET A 169 5.12 -11.41 -4.58
N TYR A 170 5.44 -12.30 -3.65
CA TYR A 170 4.59 -13.47 -3.35
C TYR A 170 3.53 -13.06 -2.33
N ILE A 171 2.29 -13.48 -2.55
CA ILE A 171 1.16 -13.27 -1.66
C ILE A 171 0.40 -14.58 -1.42
N SER A 172 0.15 -14.91 -0.15
CA SER A 172 -0.83 -15.93 0.24
C SER A 172 -2.15 -15.25 0.58
N VAL A 173 -3.10 -15.29 -0.36
CA VAL A 173 -4.45 -14.73 -0.17
C VAL A 173 -5.18 -15.43 0.97
N HIS A 174 -4.99 -16.74 1.10
CA HIS A 174 -5.56 -17.52 2.19
C HIS A 174 -5.07 -17.02 3.56
N ASN A 175 -3.75 -16.93 3.76
CA ASN A 175 -3.18 -16.47 5.02
C ASN A 175 -3.54 -15.01 5.32
N LEU A 176 -3.67 -14.17 4.30
CA LEU A 176 -4.12 -12.79 4.45
C LEU A 176 -5.57 -12.72 4.93
N LEU A 177 -6.48 -13.47 4.28
CA LEU A 177 -7.88 -13.53 4.66
C LEU A 177 -8.06 -14.10 6.08
N GLU A 178 -7.30 -15.13 6.44
CA GLU A 178 -7.24 -15.61 7.82
C GLU A 178 -6.74 -14.51 8.76
N TYR A 179 -5.67 -13.78 8.42
CA TYR A 179 -5.14 -12.71 9.27
C TYR A 179 -6.16 -11.58 9.51
N VAL A 180 -6.89 -11.14 8.47
CA VAL A 180 -7.85 -10.04 8.62
C VAL A 180 -9.18 -10.48 9.24
N HIS A 181 -9.64 -11.70 8.97
CA HIS A 181 -10.88 -12.23 9.54
C HIS A 181 -10.72 -12.96 10.88
N ASP A 182 -9.55 -13.49 11.25
CA ASP A 182 -9.29 -14.00 12.61
C ASP A 182 -9.29 -12.84 13.64
N ARG A 183 -9.05 -11.60 13.19
CA ARG A 183 -9.32 -10.40 14.00
C ARG A 183 -10.82 -10.18 14.24
N GLU A 184 -11.68 -10.72 13.37
CA GLU A 184 -13.14 -10.69 13.51
C GLU A 184 -13.69 -11.94 14.24
N ALA A 185 -13.02 -13.09 14.11
CA ALA A 185 -13.48 -14.40 14.55
C ALA A 185 -12.41 -15.18 15.35
N THR A 186 -12.53 -15.17 16.68
CA THR A 186 -11.92 -16.18 17.55
C THR A 186 -12.56 -17.57 17.37
N ARG A 187 -12.50 -18.20 16.18
CA ARG A 187 -13.26 -19.46 15.90
C ARG A 187 -12.58 -20.56 15.07
N ILE A 188 -11.25 -20.60 14.88
CA ILE A 188 -10.59 -21.83 14.36
C ILE A 188 -9.61 -22.41 15.39
N PRO A 189 -9.92 -23.59 16.01
CA PRO A 189 -9.08 -24.20 17.03
C PRO A 189 -7.72 -24.74 16.55
N TYR A 190 -7.56 -24.99 15.24
CA TYR A 190 -6.44 -25.77 14.71
C TYR A 190 -5.11 -25.00 14.67
N ILE A 191 -5.13 -23.67 14.51
CA ILE A 191 -3.92 -22.82 14.38
C ILE A 191 -3.46 -22.25 15.74
N LYS A 192 -4.06 -22.67 16.85
CA LYS A 192 -3.63 -22.19 18.20
C LYS A 192 -2.22 -22.67 18.58
N TYR A 193 -1.68 -23.66 17.88
CA TYR A 193 -0.39 -24.28 18.21
C TYR A 193 0.83 -23.53 17.64
N TYR A 194 0.66 -22.73 16.57
CA TYR A 194 1.76 -22.03 15.89
C TYR A 194 1.66 -20.50 15.92
N ARG A 195 0.45 -19.93 16.01
CA ARG A 195 0.27 -18.50 16.29
C ARG A 195 -0.03 -18.33 17.78
N ARG A 196 0.98 -17.92 18.56
CA ARG A 196 0.71 -17.28 19.86
C ARG A 196 -0.07 -16.02 19.53
N ALA A 197 -1.38 -16.05 19.76
CA ALA A 197 -2.19 -14.83 19.78
C ALA A 197 -1.50 -13.86 20.74
N ASP A 198 -0.93 -12.77 20.22
CA ASP A 198 -0.36 -11.73 21.05
C ASP A 198 -1.53 -11.05 21.79
N PRO A 199 -1.58 -11.07 23.13
CA PRO A 199 -2.61 -10.38 23.90
C PRO A 199 -2.61 -8.86 23.69
N SER A 200 -1.60 -8.31 23.00
CA SER A 200 -1.52 -6.90 22.60
C SER A 200 -2.37 -6.52 21.39
N PHE A 201 -3.04 -7.48 20.73
CA PHE A 201 -4.11 -7.18 19.77
C PHE A 201 -5.29 -6.56 20.52
N GLY A 202 -5.21 -5.23 20.67
CA GLY A 202 -6.20 -4.39 21.31
C GLY A 202 -7.57 -4.45 20.62
N PRO A 203 -8.56 -3.73 21.16
CA PRO A 203 -9.93 -3.78 20.66
C PRO A 203 -10.03 -3.47 19.16
N LYS A 204 -11.07 -4.05 18.56
CA LYS A 204 -11.59 -3.85 17.20
C LYS A 204 -11.77 -2.36 16.87
N ASP A 205 -10.69 -1.68 16.50
CA ASP A 205 -10.86 -0.45 15.74
C ASP A 205 -11.20 -0.85 14.30
N ASP A 206 -12.25 -0.24 13.74
CA ASP A 206 -12.64 -0.34 12.33
C ASP A 206 -11.51 0.04 11.35
N TYR A 207 -10.37 0.53 11.88
CA TYR A 207 -9.19 0.94 11.15
C TYR A 207 -8.10 -0.12 11.25
N LEU A 208 -7.89 -0.84 10.15
CA LEU A 208 -6.69 -1.63 9.92
C LEU A 208 -5.78 -0.89 8.95
N PHE A 209 -4.49 -0.78 9.31
CA PHE A 209 -3.39 -0.47 8.41
C PHE A 209 -2.20 -1.32 8.84
N ALA A 210 -1.94 -2.43 8.14
CA ALA A 210 -0.96 -3.44 8.55
C ALA A 210 -0.01 -3.86 7.43
N GLY A 211 1.20 -4.24 7.83
CA GLY A 211 2.24 -4.76 6.94
C GLY A 211 3.57 -4.91 7.69
N TYR A 212 4.68 -4.93 6.96
CA TYR A 212 6.00 -4.88 7.60
C TYR A 212 6.33 -3.44 8.00
N VAL A 213 6.60 -3.21 9.29
CA VAL A 213 6.80 -1.86 9.85
C VAL A 213 8.28 -1.60 10.06
N PHE A 214 8.78 -0.53 9.46
CA PHE A 214 10.10 0.01 9.72
C PHE A 214 10.07 1.08 10.80
N LYS A 215 10.87 0.87 11.85
CA LYS A 215 11.17 1.87 12.86
C LYS A 215 12.56 2.46 12.61
N ALA A 216 12.68 3.22 11.51
CA ALA A 216 13.92 3.82 11.08
C ALA A 216 13.85 5.36 11.07
N ALA A 217 15.00 6.01 11.31
CA ALA A 217 15.16 7.42 11.05
C ALA A 217 15.35 7.68 9.54
N PRO A 218 14.94 8.84 9.02
CA PRO A 218 15.18 9.21 7.62
C PRO A 218 16.67 9.11 7.26
N GLN A 219 16.98 8.61 6.07
CA GLN A 219 18.37 8.51 5.59
C GLN A 219 18.88 9.90 5.18
N ARG A 220 19.82 10.48 5.93
CA ARG A 220 20.30 11.86 5.71
C ARG A 220 21.70 11.99 5.13
N PHE A 221 22.52 10.94 5.27
CA PHE A 221 23.99 11.03 5.12
C PHE A 221 24.53 10.75 3.71
N LYS A 222 23.90 9.84 2.95
CA LYS A 222 24.43 9.42 1.65
C LYS A 222 23.87 10.30 0.55
N THR A 223 24.65 11.27 0.06
CA THR A 223 24.27 12.23 -0.99
C THR A 223 23.88 11.56 -2.29
N ASP A 224 24.55 10.47 -2.63
CA ASP A 224 24.40 9.75 -3.90
C ASP A 224 23.36 8.63 -3.80
N ASN A 225 22.57 8.64 -2.74
CA ASN A 225 21.53 7.66 -2.49
C ASN A 225 20.17 8.23 -2.90
N ASN A 226 19.47 7.54 -3.80
CA ASN A 226 18.13 7.93 -4.26
C ASN A 226 17.10 8.04 -3.11
N TRP A 227 17.41 7.42 -1.97
CA TRP A 227 16.60 7.38 -0.74
C TRP A 227 16.94 8.47 0.28
N ARG A 228 17.82 9.43 -0.05
CA ARG A 228 18.18 10.51 0.87
C ARG A 228 17.01 11.46 1.07
N VAL A 229 16.68 11.77 2.32
CA VAL A 229 15.66 12.76 2.72
C VAL A 229 16.34 13.98 3.36
N PRO A 230 16.42 15.13 2.66
CA PRO A 230 16.93 16.38 3.21
C PRO A 230 16.14 16.87 4.42
N PHE A 231 16.78 17.68 5.26
CA PHE A 231 16.15 18.22 6.47
C PHE A 231 15.02 19.20 6.13
N GLU A 232 15.20 19.95 5.05
CA GLU A 232 14.25 20.92 4.52
C GLU A 232 12.97 20.24 4.01
N GLU A 233 13.10 18.99 3.54
CA GLU A 233 11.97 18.16 3.09
C GLU A 233 11.25 17.49 4.27
N TYR A 234 12.01 17.01 5.26
CA TYR A 234 11.47 16.37 6.46
C TYR A 234 12.33 16.68 7.70
N PRO A 235 11.92 17.64 8.56
CA PRO A 235 12.73 18.11 9.70
C PRO A 235 12.65 17.25 10.96
N TRP A 236 11.86 16.17 10.98
CA TRP A 236 11.68 15.35 12.19
C TRP A 236 12.72 14.24 12.35
N ASP A 237 13.00 13.86 13.59
CA ASP A 237 14.04 12.92 13.98
C ASP A 237 13.77 11.46 13.55
N LYS A 238 12.50 11.07 13.45
CA LYS A 238 12.05 9.73 13.06
C LYS A 238 11.03 9.81 11.95
N SER A 239 10.83 8.68 11.26
CA SER A 239 9.64 8.45 10.43
C SER A 239 8.35 8.86 11.19
N PRO A 240 7.26 9.27 10.50
CA PRO A 240 6.10 9.87 11.15
C PRO A 240 5.53 8.97 12.24
N GLY A 241 5.85 9.28 13.51
CA GLY A 241 5.44 8.50 14.66
C GLY A 241 6.45 7.46 15.15
N HIS A 242 6.44 7.18 16.46
CA HIS A 242 7.13 6.06 17.11
C HIS A 242 6.63 4.69 16.62
N SER A 243 5.51 4.69 15.91
CA SER A 243 4.91 3.51 15.30
C SER A 243 5.64 3.09 14.02
N GLY A 244 6.47 3.93 13.42
CA GLY A 244 7.18 3.64 12.16
C GLY A 244 6.31 3.82 10.92
N HIS A 245 6.83 3.42 9.76
CA HIS A 245 6.10 3.38 8.49
C HIS A 245 5.98 1.93 8.00
N ILE A 246 4.89 1.63 7.27
CA ILE A 246 4.76 0.35 6.57
C ILE A 246 5.41 0.48 5.20
N THR A 247 6.22 -0.50 4.81
CA THR A 247 6.73 -0.59 3.44
C THR A 247 5.57 -0.76 2.45
N THR A 248 5.60 0.00 1.37
CA THR A 248 4.58 -0.02 0.31
C THR A 248 4.71 -1.18 -0.66
N CYS A 249 5.64 -2.09 -0.42
CA CYS A 249 5.76 -3.32 -1.19
C CYS A 249 4.59 -4.28 -0.98
N ALA A 250 4.06 -4.36 0.26
CA ALA A 250 2.77 -5.00 0.54
C ALA A 250 2.19 -4.49 1.87
N PHE A 251 0.95 -4.03 1.83
CA PHE A 251 0.19 -3.65 3.02
C PHE A 251 -1.32 -3.83 2.83
N VAL A 252 -2.02 -4.07 3.93
CA VAL A 252 -3.48 -4.21 3.96
C VAL A 252 -4.12 -3.08 4.74
N VAL A 253 -5.23 -2.56 4.22
CA VAL A 253 -6.09 -1.59 4.89
C VAL A 253 -7.54 -2.06 4.94
N SER A 254 -8.25 -1.78 6.03
CA SER A 254 -9.71 -1.93 6.12
C SER A 254 -10.42 -0.92 5.22
N ASN A 255 -11.69 -1.17 4.88
CA ASN A 255 -12.54 -0.23 4.16
C ASN A 255 -12.53 1.20 4.72
N LYS A 256 -12.72 1.34 6.02
CA LYS A 256 -12.78 2.64 6.69
C LYS A 256 -11.44 3.38 6.60
N ALA A 257 -10.34 2.67 6.87
CA ALA A 257 -9.00 3.23 6.71
C ALA A 257 -8.74 3.67 5.26
N MET A 258 -9.11 2.88 4.26
CA MET A 258 -8.93 3.24 2.84
C MET A 258 -9.63 4.57 2.51
N LYS A 259 -10.92 4.69 2.86
CA LYS A 259 -11.72 5.90 2.61
C LYS A 259 -11.16 7.13 3.33
N ASP A 260 -10.88 6.99 4.63
CA ASP A 260 -10.38 8.09 5.44
C ASP A 260 -8.97 8.53 5.01
N MET A 261 -8.08 7.58 4.70
CA MET A 261 -6.73 7.87 4.21
C MET A 261 -6.75 8.55 2.85
N TYR A 262 -7.64 8.15 1.92
CA TYR A 262 -7.78 8.83 0.64
C TYR A 262 -8.22 10.29 0.83
N VAL A 263 -9.28 10.54 1.60
CA VAL A 263 -9.78 11.91 1.82
C VAL A 263 -8.75 12.75 2.57
N ALA A 264 -8.11 12.20 3.61
CA ALA A 264 -7.04 12.88 4.34
C ALA A 264 -5.88 13.27 3.41
N SER A 265 -5.54 12.42 2.44
CA SER A 265 -4.45 12.69 1.49
C SER A 265 -4.70 13.94 0.65
N LEU A 266 -5.94 14.45 0.55
CA LEU A 266 -6.23 15.72 -0.13
C LEU A 266 -5.75 16.95 0.67
N PHE A 267 -5.57 16.80 1.98
CA PHE A 267 -5.25 17.88 2.94
C PHE A 267 -3.87 17.74 3.62
N VAL A 268 -3.10 16.71 3.26
CA VAL A 268 -1.78 16.41 3.83
C VAL A 268 -0.73 16.55 2.74
N LYS A 269 0.17 17.53 2.82
CA LYS A 269 1.11 17.88 1.75
C LYS A 269 1.81 16.66 1.15
N HIS A 270 1.73 16.52 -0.17
CA HIS A 270 2.39 15.43 -0.90
C HIS A 270 3.85 15.24 -0.48
N PHE A 271 4.28 13.98 -0.37
CA PHE A 271 5.64 13.59 -0.10
C PHE A 271 6.07 12.52 -1.12
N ARG A 272 7.29 12.57 -1.64
CA ARG A 272 7.67 11.77 -2.83
C ARG A 272 7.76 10.26 -2.60
N PHE A 273 8.06 9.82 -1.38
CA PHE A 273 8.09 8.40 -1.02
C PHE A 273 6.73 7.99 -0.46
N ASP A 274 6.13 6.96 -1.07
CA ASP A 274 4.75 6.55 -0.82
C ASP A 274 4.58 5.95 0.59
N ASP A 275 5.57 5.19 1.05
CA ASP A 275 5.64 4.63 2.40
C ASP A 275 5.66 5.71 3.50
N ILE A 276 6.51 6.72 3.32
CA ILE A 276 6.57 7.88 4.22
C ILE A 276 5.28 8.69 4.10
N TYR A 277 4.76 8.91 2.90
CA TYR A 277 3.55 9.69 2.70
C TYR A 277 2.33 9.06 3.38
N LEU A 278 2.13 7.74 3.22
CA LEU A 278 1.05 7.02 3.90
C LEU A 278 1.24 7.04 5.42
N ALA A 279 2.47 6.98 5.93
CA ALA A 279 2.74 7.13 7.36
C ALA A 279 2.38 8.52 7.89
N ILE A 280 2.67 9.60 7.15
CA ILE A 280 2.24 10.97 7.50
C ILE A 280 0.70 11.05 7.53
N VAL A 281 0.03 10.53 6.50
CA VAL A 281 -1.43 10.52 6.42
C VAL A 281 -2.04 9.75 7.59
N ALA A 282 -1.54 8.55 7.88
CA ALA A 282 -1.99 7.73 9.01
C ALA A 282 -1.78 8.44 10.34
N LYS A 283 -0.61 9.06 10.58
CA LYS A 283 -0.32 9.81 11.81
C LYS A 283 -1.31 10.97 12.00
N LYS A 284 -1.63 11.72 10.95
CA LYS A 284 -2.58 12.84 11.04
C LYS A 284 -4.02 12.39 11.24
N LEU A 285 -4.35 11.18 10.80
CA LEU A 285 -5.60 10.50 11.13
C LEU A 285 -5.58 9.79 12.49
N GLY A 286 -4.46 9.77 13.20
CA GLY A 286 -4.29 8.97 14.41
C GLY A 286 -4.49 7.46 14.19
N ILE A 287 -4.26 6.97 12.97
CA ILE A 287 -4.24 5.55 12.63
C ILE A 287 -2.82 5.02 12.91
N THR A 288 -2.71 3.98 13.74
CA THR A 288 -1.44 3.38 14.09
C THR A 288 -1.10 2.22 13.14
N PRO A 289 0.04 2.27 12.42
CA PRO A 289 0.52 1.14 11.65
C PRO A 289 0.72 -0.11 12.51
N THR A 290 0.19 -1.24 12.07
CA THR A 290 0.28 -2.53 12.76
C THR A 290 1.32 -3.42 12.10
N HIS A 291 2.35 -3.82 12.86
CA HIS A 291 3.35 -4.74 12.35
C HIS A 291 2.80 -6.17 12.28
N CYS A 292 2.94 -6.80 11.12
CA CYS A 292 2.68 -8.23 10.95
C CYS A 292 4.00 -8.95 10.56
N PRO A 293 4.47 -9.92 11.36
CA PRO A 293 5.73 -10.63 11.10
C PRO A 293 5.66 -11.57 9.88
N ASP A 294 4.46 -11.91 9.42
CA ASP A 294 4.21 -12.73 8.24
C ASP A 294 4.22 -11.91 6.92
N PHE A 295 4.33 -10.58 7.02
CA PHE A 295 4.71 -9.72 5.89
C PHE A 295 6.23 -9.56 5.90
N HIS A 296 6.91 -9.95 4.84
CA HIS A 296 8.37 -9.91 4.76
C HIS A 296 8.83 -8.87 3.73
N PHE A 297 9.55 -7.84 4.19
CA PHE A 297 10.20 -6.85 3.32
C PHE A 297 11.36 -7.43 2.50
N HIS A 298 12.04 -8.44 3.03
CA HIS A 298 13.07 -9.16 2.29
C HIS A 298 12.54 -10.51 1.82
N LYS A 299 13.14 -11.04 0.76
CA LYS A 299 12.83 -12.38 0.29
C LYS A 299 13.09 -13.40 1.39
N LYS A 300 12.03 -14.05 1.85
CA LYS A 300 12.16 -15.24 2.68
C LYS A 300 12.66 -16.37 1.78
N LEU A 301 13.72 -17.06 2.15
CA LEU A 301 14.18 -18.21 1.36
C LEU A 301 13.09 -19.28 1.35
N PHE A 302 12.75 -19.76 0.15
CA PHE A 302 11.67 -20.71 -0.01
C PHE A 302 12.00 -22.04 0.66
N SER A 303 11.10 -22.46 1.54
CA SER A 303 11.02 -23.78 2.15
C SER A 303 9.57 -23.97 2.57
N TYR A 304 9.00 -25.14 2.26
CA TYR A 304 7.56 -25.40 2.40
C TYR A 304 7.01 -25.04 3.79
N VAL A 305 7.57 -25.62 4.87
CA VAL A 305 7.06 -25.42 6.24
C VAL A 305 7.15 -23.95 6.69
N PRO A 306 8.29 -23.23 6.56
CA PRO A 306 8.33 -21.79 6.88
C PRO A 306 7.43 -20.90 6.02
N TYR A 307 7.06 -21.34 4.81
CA TYR A 307 6.19 -20.58 3.92
C TYR A 307 4.71 -20.73 4.24
N GLN A 308 4.31 -21.74 5.01
CA GLN A 308 2.91 -21.94 5.41
C GLN A 308 2.30 -20.76 6.15
N THR A 309 3.09 -19.96 6.89
CA THR A 309 2.58 -18.78 7.60
C THR A 309 2.72 -17.48 6.82
N VAL A 310 3.50 -17.48 5.72
CA VAL A 310 3.82 -16.26 4.98
C VAL A 310 2.55 -15.65 4.40
N ILE A 311 2.33 -14.36 4.65
CA ILE A 311 1.28 -13.57 4.00
C ILE A 311 1.86 -12.89 2.76
N ALA A 312 3.00 -12.23 2.91
CA ALA A 312 3.67 -11.54 1.81
C ALA A 312 5.18 -11.73 1.89
N SER A 313 5.86 -11.92 0.75
CA SER A 313 7.32 -11.94 0.68
C SER A 313 7.83 -11.23 -0.56
N HIS A 314 8.77 -10.32 -0.37
CA HIS A 314 9.40 -9.55 -1.44
C HIS A 314 10.39 -10.37 -2.26
N GLY A 315 10.82 -9.83 -3.42
CA GLY A 315 11.97 -10.33 -4.17
C GLY A 315 11.65 -11.40 -5.21
N TYR A 316 10.43 -11.38 -5.75
CA TYR A 316 9.96 -12.21 -6.85
C TYR A 316 10.05 -11.49 -8.20
N GLY A 317 11.16 -10.79 -8.45
CA GLY A 317 11.46 -10.18 -9.76
C GLY A 317 11.71 -11.21 -10.88
N ASN A 318 11.82 -12.50 -10.54
CA ASN A 318 11.66 -13.59 -11.50
C ASN A 318 10.22 -14.10 -11.41
N HIS A 319 9.39 -13.71 -12.38
CA HIS A 319 7.98 -14.08 -12.42
C HIS A 319 7.73 -15.59 -12.57
N GLU A 320 8.68 -16.37 -13.11
CA GLU A 320 8.55 -17.83 -13.20
C GLU A 320 8.77 -18.50 -11.84
N GLU A 321 9.65 -17.92 -11.03
CA GLU A 321 9.86 -18.36 -9.65
C GLU A 321 8.61 -18.14 -8.80
N LEU A 322 7.90 -17.03 -9.00
CA LEU A 322 6.61 -16.78 -8.34
C LEU A 322 5.61 -17.89 -8.63
N VAL A 323 5.45 -18.27 -9.90
CA VAL A 323 4.53 -19.33 -10.31
C VAL A 323 4.91 -20.65 -9.64
N ARG A 324 6.18 -21.05 -9.75
CA ARG A 324 6.68 -22.29 -9.15
C ARG A 324 6.46 -22.35 -7.64
N VAL A 325 6.85 -21.30 -6.91
CA VAL A 325 6.70 -21.26 -5.44
C VAL A 325 5.23 -21.24 -5.03
N TRP A 326 4.37 -20.55 -5.80
CA TRP A 326 2.95 -20.53 -5.52
C TRP A 326 2.31 -21.90 -5.77
N ASP A 327 2.62 -22.57 -6.88
CA ASP A 327 2.13 -23.92 -7.17
C ASP A 327 2.56 -24.90 -6.07
N GLU A 328 3.85 -24.90 -5.68
CA GLU A 328 4.36 -25.76 -4.59
C GLU A 328 3.69 -25.52 -3.22
N MET A 329 3.06 -24.36 -3.01
CA MET A 329 2.33 -24.03 -1.77
C MET A 329 0.83 -24.33 -1.85
N ASN A 330 0.28 -24.58 -3.05
CA ASN A 330 -1.15 -24.78 -3.29
C ASN A 330 -1.48 -26.16 -3.91
N ASP A 331 -0.46 -26.94 -4.28
CA ASP A 331 -0.52 -28.39 -4.49
C ASP A 331 -0.67 -29.14 -3.16
#